data_AF-A0A7X6XCZ2-F1
#
_entry.id   AF-A0A7X6XCZ2-F1
#
_cell.length_a   1.000
_cell.length_b   1.000
_cell.length_c   1.000
_cell.angle_alpha   90.00
_cell.angle_beta   90.00
_cell.angle_gamma   90.00
#
_symmetry.space_group_name_H-M   'P 1'
#
loop_
_entity.id
_entity.type
_entity.pdbx_description
1 polymer ?
#
loop_
_entity_poly.entity_id
_entity_poly.type
_entity_poly.pdbx_seq_one_letter_code
_entity_poly.pdbx_strand_id
1 'polypeptide(L)' 'MKTFHPFYFIGSIGVIINALVHIVFALVLSIVSHHSVYFAMYPTFIAFMLLGIGLTIKKQKEAHIKQD' A
#
# COMPACT_ATOMS: atom_id res chain seq x y z
N MET A 1 -2.09 18.99 -10.56
CA MET A 1 -2.29 18.01 -9.46
C MET A 1 -1.28 16.89 -9.61
N LYS A 2 -0.53 16.54 -8.55
CA LYS A 2 0.50 15.49 -8.59
C LYS A 2 -0.18 14.12 -8.56
N THR A 3 -0.21 13.43 -9.70
CA THR A 3 -0.82 12.10 -9.81
C THR A 3 0.17 11.06 -9.29
N PHE A 4 -0.17 10.43 -8.16
CA PHE A 4 0.59 9.29 -7.65
C PHE A 4 0.48 8.09 -8.59
N HIS A 5 1.54 7.30 -8.66
CA HIS A 5 1.56 6.06 -9.42
C HIS A 5 0.47 5.09 -8.91
N PRO A 6 -0.23 4.34 -9.77
CA PRO A 6 -1.31 3.42 -9.37
C PRO A 6 -0.93 2.43 -8.25
N PHE A 7 0.34 2.03 -8.17
CA PHE A 7 0.84 1.18 -7.08
C PHE A 7 0.71 1.81 -5.69
N TYR A 8 0.84 3.14 -5.58
CA TYR A 8 0.60 3.83 -4.33
C TYR A 8 -0.86 3.65 -3.89
N PHE A 9 -1.79 3.83 -4.82
CA PHE A 9 -3.22 3.68 -4.58
C PHE A 9 -3.61 2.25 -4.22
N ILE A 10 -3.07 1.26 -4.93
CA ILE A 10 -3.27 -0.17 -4.63
C ILE A 10 -2.77 -0.49 -3.22
N GLY A 11 -1.57 -0.02 -2.86
CA GLY A 11 -1.03 -0.19 -1.52
C GLY A 11 -1.91 0.45 -0.44
N SER A 12 -2.36 1.69 -0.65
CA SER A 12 -3.22 2.39 0.32
C SER A 12 -4.57 1.70 0.51
N ILE A 13 -5.27 1.35 -0.58
CA ILE A 13 -6.53 0.62 -0.50
C ILE A 13 -6.32 -0.74 0.16
N GLY A 14 -5.26 -1.45 -0.22
CA GLY A 14 -4.90 -2.74 0.35
C GLY A 14 -4.73 -2.68 1.86
N VAL A 15 -3.97 -1.70 2.38
CA VAL A 15 -3.81 -1.52 3.84
C VAL A 15 -5.15 -1.23 4.52
N ILE A 16 -5.97 -0.33 3.96
CA ILE A 16 -7.25 0.06 4.55
C ILE A 16 -8.20 -1.14 4.64
N ILE A 17 -8.42 -1.85 3.53
CA ILE A 17 -9.30 -3.02 3.49
C ILE A 17 -8.75 -4.10 4.42
N ASN A 18 -7.45 -4.37 4.37
CA ASN A 18 -6.81 -5.39 5.19
C ASN A 18 -6.96 -5.09 6.70
N ALA A 19 -6.84 -3.83 7.10
CA ALA A 19 -7.06 -3.42 8.49
C ALA A 19 -8.50 -3.60 8.94
N LEU A 20 -9.49 -3.24 8.12
CA LEU A 20 -10.89 -3.44 8.43
C LEU A 20 -11.23 -4.93 8.61
N VAL A 21 -10.79 -5.78 7.67
CA VAL A 21 -11.02 -7.23 7.77
C VAL A 21 -10.30 -7.83 8.97
N HIS A 22 -9.06 -7.42 9.25
CA HIS A 22 -8.30 -7.91 10.40
C HIS A 22 -9.01 -7.60 11.73
N ILE A 23 -9.51 -6.36 11.90
CA ILE A 23 -10.26 -5.97 13.10
C ILE A 23 -11.52 -6.81 13.25
N VAL A 24 -12.27 -7.02 12.17
CA VAL A 24 -13.49 -7.85 12.20
C VAL A 24 -13.16 -9.29 12.60
N PHE A 25 -12.12 -9.90 12.02
CA PHE A 25 -11.73 -11.27 12.37
C PHE A 25 -11.16 -11.40 13.78
N ALA A 26 -10.42 -10.41 14.25
CA ALA A 26 -9.87 -10.41 15.60
C ALA A 26 -10.97 -10.23 16.67
N LEU A 27 -11.91 -9.31 16.46
CA LEU A 27 -12.94 -8.97 17.46
C LEU A 27 -14.17 -9.88 17.39
N VAL A 28 -14.65 -10.21 16.20
CA VAL A 28 -15.90 -10.96 16.03
C VAL A 28 -15.66 -12.46 16.13
N LEU A 29 -14.59 -12.95 15.52
CA LEU A 29 -14.32 -14.38 15.42
C LEU A 29 -13.27 -14.88 16.42
N SER A 30 -12.53 -13.98 17.08
CA SER A 30 -11.46 -14.30 18.05
C SER A 30 -10.43 -15.31 17.53
N ILE A 31 -10.17 -15.32 16.22
CA ILE A 31 -9.30 -16.32 15.60
C ILE A 31 -7.84 -15.84 15.59
N VAL A 32 -7.08 -16.28 16.58
CA VAL A 32 -5.67 -15.90 16.78
C VAL A 32 -4.76 -16.37 15.63
N SER A 33 -5.09 -17.48 14.94
CA SER A 33 -4.26 -18.03 13.86
C SER A 33 -4.13 -17.11 12.64
N HIS A 34 -5.06 -16.17 12.44
CA HIS A 34 -5.04 -15.26 11.30
C HIS A 34 -3.95 -14.18 11.39
N HIS A 35 -3.38 -13.93 12.58
CA HIS A 35 -2.33 -12.94 12.76
C HIS A 35 -1.11 -13.22 11.86
N SER A 36 -0.84 -14.50 11.58
CA SER A 36 0.26 -14.92 10.69
C SER A 36 0.06 -14.48 9.23
N VAL A 37 -1.18 -14.52 8.73
CA VAL A 37 -1.52 -14.08 7.37
C VAL A 37 -1.39 -12.55 7.26
N TYR A 38 -1.90 -11.84 8.26
CA TYR A 38 -1.79 -10.38 8.31
C TYR A 38 -0.35 -9.90 8.45
N PHE A 39 0.51 -10.68 9.11
CA PHE A 39 1.95 -10.40 9.20
C PHE A 39 2.64 -10.37 7.83
N ALA A 40 2.18 -11.16 6.86
CA ALA A 40 2.69 -11.11 5.49
C ALA A 40 1.99 -10.03 4.64
N MET A 41 0.67 -9.88 4.78
CA MET A 41 -0.11 -8.97 3.93
C MET A 41 0.22 -7.48 4.15
N TYR A 42 0.45 -7.05 5.40
CA TYR A 42 0.78 -5.64 5.67
C TYR A 42 2.09 -5.19 5.00
N PRO A 43 3.23 -5.90 5.17
CA PRO A 43 4.46 -5.58 4.44
C PRO A 43 4.27 -5.56 2.92
N THR A 44 3.49 -6.47 2.35
CA THR A 44 3.22 -6.49 0.90
C THR A 44 2.56 -5.20 0.43
N PHE A 45 1.49 -4.75 1.08
CA PHE A 45 0.82 -3.51 0.70
C PHE A 45 1.68 -2.27 0.98
N ILE A 46 2.48 -2.28 2.05
CA ILE A 46 3.48 -1.23 2.31
C ILE A 46 4.52 -1.19 1.18
N ALA A 47 5.00 -2.33 0.70
CA ALA A 47 5.93 -2.38 -0.42
C ALA A 47 5.31 -1.77 -1.69
N PHE A 48 4.04 -2.05 -1.99
CA PHE A 48 3.33 -1.39 -3.10
C PHE A 48 3.25 0.13 -2.93
N MET A 49 3.00 0.63 -1.71
CA MET A 49 3.02 2.07 -1.45
C MET A 49 4.40 2.68 -1.69
N LEU A 50 5.46 2.06 -1.16
CA LEU A 50 6.83 2.53 -1.33
C LEU A 50 7.26 2.52 -2.80
N LEU A 51 6.93 1.46 -3.54
CA LEU A 51 7.17 1.38 -4.98
C LEU A 51 6.40 2.47 -5.73
N GLY A 52 5.13 2.70 -5.37
CA GLY A 52 4.32 3.76 -5.94
C GLY A 52 4.92 5.15 -5.73
N ILE A 53 5.43 5.44 -4.53
CA ILE A 53 6.14 6.69 -4.22
C ILE A 53 7.42 6.79 -5.05
N GLY A 54 8.26 5.75 -5.06
CA GLY A 54 9.52 5.74 -5.80
C GLY A 54 9.33 6.00 -7.29
N LEU A 55 8.35 5.33 -7.91
CA LEU A 55 8.01 5.54 -9.33
C LEU A 55 7.42 6.92 -9.60
N THR A 56 6.64 7.48 -8.67
CA THR A 56 6.13 8.85 -8.78
C THR A 56 7.27 9.86 -8.75
N ILE A 57 8.22 9.73 -7.82
CA ILE A 57 9.39 10.60 -7.71
C ILE A 57 10.26 10.49 -8.97
N LYS A 58 10.52 9.26 -9.45
CA LYS A 58 11.28 9.03 -10.69
C LYS A 58 10.63 9.73 -11.88
N LYS A 59 9.32 9.55 -12.07
CA LYS A 59 8.56 10.19 -13.16
C LYS A 59 8.63 11.72 -13.10
N GLN A 60 8.57 12.30 -11.89
CA GLN A 60 8.71 13.74 -11.74
C GLN A 60 10.10 14.24 -12.11
N LYS A 61 11.15 13.56 -11.67
CA LYS A 61 12.52 13.90 -12.02
C LYS A 61 12.73 13.89 -13.54
N GLU A 62 12.24 12.87 -14.22
CA GLU A 62 12.32 12.76 -15.68
C GLU A 62 11.50 13.84 -16.41
N ALA A 63 10.34 14.23 -15.87
CA ALA A 63 9.54 15.30 -16.44
C ALA A 63 10.25 16.66 -16.34
N HIS A 64 10.93 16.96 -15.23
CA HIS A 64 11.71 18.18 -15.07
C HIS A 64 12.91 18.24 -16.04
N ILE A 65 13.63 17.12 -16.24
CA ILE A 65 14.79 17.07 -17.15
C ILE A 65 14.41 17.31 -18.62
N LYS A 66 13.18 16.99 -19.05
CA LYS A 66 12.74 17.18 -20.44
C LYS A 66 12.30 18.62 -20.77
N GLN A 67 12.24 19.51 -19.78
CA GLN A 67 11.82 20.90 -19.97
C GLN A 67 13.01 21.88 -20.06
N ASP A 68 14.23 21.38 -19.85
CA ASP A 68 15.51 22.09 -20.02
C ASP A 68 16.16 21.72 -21.36
#